data_AF-A0A0D6E8Y6-F1
#
_entry.id   AF-A0A0D6E8Y6-F1
#
_cell.length_a   1.000
_cell.length_b   1.000
_cell.length_c   1.000
_cell.angle_alpha   90.00
_cell.angle_beta   90.00
_cell.angle_gamma   90.00
#
_symmetry.space_group_name_H-M   'P 1'
#
loop_
_entity.id
_entity.type
_entity.pdbx_description
1 polymer ?
#
loop_
_entity_poly.entity_id
_entity_poly.type
_entity_poly.pdbx_seq_one_letter_code
_entity_poly.pdbx_strand_id
1 'polypeptide(L)'
;MTDEPNQTTEVPVEQLRDAINALMETVTALIEGEASQGVFETALNSHDALRDQLAARTLDTSTLAALQRIEQFITVQAGHYYQTVNGEFDEQQSGRFIALFARQLLALDGVGPATARQLFQLGVFTPEHFFALTPKQVAQLQLPPATLARVIPLHAQHPSLTRDSETS
;
A
#
# COMPACT_ATOMS: atom_id res chain seq x y z
N MET A 1 26.85 -32.84 -29.88
CA MET A 1 25.77 -32.07 -30.54
C MET A 1 25.17 -31.21 -29.44
N THR A 2 25.51 -29.91 -29.47
CA THR A 2 24.92 -28.77 -28.73
C THR A 2 24.54 -28.95 -27.26
N ASP A 3 25.45 -28.54 -26.37
CA ASP A 3 25.13 -27.94 -25.07
C ASP A 3 24.46 -26.59 -25.34
N GLU A 4 23.18 -26.46 -25.02
CA GLU A 4 22.50 -25.17 -24.93
C GLU A 4 22.95 -24.46 -23.64
N PRO A 5 23.48 -23.23 -23.70
CA PRO A 5 23.71 -22.47 -22.48
C PRO A 5 22.35 -22.05 -21.92
N ASN A 6 22.03 -22.57 -20.75
CA ASN A 6 20.90 -22.17 -19.92
C ASN A 6 20.99 -20.66 -19.64
N GLN A 7 20.36 -19.84 -20.50
CA GLN A 7 20.23 -18.40 -20.32
C GLN A 7 19.30 -18.17 -19.13
N THR A 8 19.88 -18.21 -17.94
CA THR A 8 19.26 -17.63 -16.76
C THR A 8 19.35 -16.12 -17.01
N THR A 9 18.25 -15.51 -17.45
CA THR A 9 18.17 -14.07 -17.71
C THR A 9 18.33 -13.32 -16.39
N GLU A 10 19.58 -13.18 -15.93
CA GLU A 10 19.90 -12.34 -14.79
C GLU A 10 19.55 -10.90 -15.16
N VAL A 11 18.64 -10.29 -14.40
CA VAL A 11 18.35 -8.86 -14.52
C VAL A 11 19.69 -8.10 -14.40
N PRO A 12 20.12 -7.34 -15.42
CA PRO A 12 21.38 -6.61 -15.38
C PRO A 12 21.42 -5.69 -14.16
N VAL A 13 22.56 -5.64 -13.47
CA VAL A 13 22.76 -4.80 -12.27
C VAL A 13 22.44 -3.32 -12.56
N GLU A 14 22.65 -2.88 -13.79
CA GLU A 14 22.32 -1.54 -14.28
C GLU A 14 20.81 -1.28 -14.22
N GLN A 15 19.97 -2.22 -14.67
CA GLN A 15 18.52 -2.07 -14.61
C GLN A 15 17.99 -2.00 -13.18
N LEU A 16 18.60 -2.78 -12.26
CA LEU A 16 18.25 -2.72 -10.85
C LEU A 16 18.63 -1.37 -10.22
N ARG A 17 19.80 -0.84 -10.58
CA ARG A 17 20.24 0.50 -10.12
C ARG A 17 19.30 1.58 -10.64
N ASP A 18 18.92 1.52 -11.90
CA ASP A 18 17.99 2.49 -12.51
C ASP A 18 16.61 2.44 -11.84
N ALA A 19 16.10 1.24 -11.53
CA ALA A 19 14.86 1.07 -10.79
C ALA A 19 14.93 1.65 -9.37
N ILE A 20 16.04 1.44 -8.65
CA ILE A 20 16.27 2.03 -7.32
C ILE A 20 16.33 3.56 -7.42
N ASN A 21 17.05 4.11 -8.40
CA ASN A 21 17.18 5.55 -8.58
C ASN A 21 15.82 6.18 -8.90
N ALA A 22 15.03 5.59 -9.80
CA ALA A 22 13.69 6.08 -10.12
C ALA A 22 12.75 6.08 -8.90
N LEU A 23 12.80 5.02 -8.08
CA LEU A 23 12.04 4.97 -6.84
C LEU A 23 12.52 6.02 -5.83
N MET A 24 13.83 6.22 -5.71
CA MET A 24 14.41 7.22 -4.81
C MET A 24 14.03 8.65 -5.23
N GLU A 25 14.11 8.98 -6.52
CA GLU A 25 13.73 10.29 -7.07
C GLU A 25 12.26 10.57 -6.81
N THR A 26 11.38 9.62 -7.11
CA THR A 26 9.92 9.79 -6.92
C THR A 26 9.54 9.88 -5.44
N VAL A 27 10.13 9.08 -4.56
CA VAL A 27 9.89 9.18 -3.11
C VAL A 27 10.44 10.50 -2.55
N THR A 28 11.57 10.99 -3.06
CA THR A 28 12.12 12.29 -2.67
C THR A 28 11.18 13.43 -3.05
N ALA A 29 10.65 13.43 -4.28
CA ALA A 29 9.64 14.41 -4.71
C ALA A 29 8.40 14.41 -3.79
N LEU A 30 7.94 13.23 -3.36
CA LEU A 30 6.84 13.12 -2.40
C LEU A 30 7.18 13.72 -1.02
N ILE A 31 8.41 13.52 -0.54
CA ILE A 31 8.89 14.10 0.73
C ILE A 31 9.02 15.62 0.64
N GLU A 32 9.45 16.13 -0.51
CA GLU A 32 9.61 17.57 -0.78
C GLU A 32 8.27 18.28 -1.04
N GLY A 33 7.17 17.54 -1.09
CA GLY A 33 5.81 18.09 -1.21
C GLY A 33 5.33 18.28 -2.65
N GLU A 34 6.01 17.69 -3.63
CA GLU A 34 5.59 17.68 -5.03
C GLU A 34 4.49 16.62 -5.28
N ALA A 35 3.39 16.75 -4.53
CA ALA A 35 2.28 15.81 -4.58
C ALA A 35 1.39 16.06 -5.80
N SER A 36 1.40 15.11 -6.73
CA SER A 36 0.43 15.05 -7.81
C SER A 36 0.05 13.60 -8.07
N GLN A 37 -1.12 13.37 -8.67
CA GLN A 37 -1.55 12.03 -9.07
C GLN A 37 -0.47 11.33 -9.92
N GLY A 38 0.15 12.04 -10.87
CA GLY A 38 1.20 11.47 -11.71
C GLY A 38 2.41 10.99 -10.91
N VAL A 39 2.87 11.79 -9.94
CA VAL A 39 4.01 11.43 -9.08
C VAL A 39 3.69 10.19 -8.23
N PHE A 40 2.49 10.09 -7.67
CA PHE A 40 2.07 8.91 -6.91
C PHE A 40 1.97 7.65 -7.77
N GLU A 41 1.39 7.76 -8.98
CA GLU A 41 1.30 6.65 -9.93
C GLU A 41 2.71 6.20 -10.36
N THR A 42 3.63 7.12 -10.64
CA THR A 42 5.02 6.78 -10.97
C THR A 42 5.73 6.13 -9.79
N ALA A 43 5.61 6.66 -8.57
CA ALA A 43 6.23 6.08 -7.38
C ALA A 43 5.78 4.63 -7.15
N LEU A 44 4.47 4.37 -7.30
CA LEU A 44 3.91 3.03 -7.14
C LEU A 44 4.39 2.07 -8.24
N ASN A 45 4.40 2.53 -9.50
CA ASN A 45 4.88 1.72 -10.63
C ASN A 45 6.38 1.41 -10.51
N SER A 46 7.20 2.39 -10.09
CA SER A 46 8.63 2.19 -9.82
C SER A 46 8.85 1.20 -8.68
N HIS A 47 8.02 1.25 -7.63
CA HIS A 47 8.04 0.29 -6.53
C HIS A 47 7.70 -1.13 -7.02
N ASP A 48 6.62 -1.29 -7.78
CA ASP A 48 6.23 -2.59 -8.34
C ASP A 48 7.30 -3.17 -9.26
N ALA A 49 7.85 -2.35 -10.16
CA ALA A 49 8.93 -2.76 -11.06
C ALA A 49 10.17 -3.22 -10.29
N LEU A 50 10.56 -2.49 -9.24
CA LEU A 50 11.67 -2.89 -8.37
C LEU A 50 11.36 -4.20 -7.64
N ARG A 51 10.16 -4.34 -7.07
CA ARG A 51 9.73 -5.57 -6.39
C ARG A 51 9.76 -6.77 -7.32
N ASP A 52 9.28 -6.64 -8.55
CA ASP A 52 9.21 -7.72 -9.53
C ASP A 52 10.61 -8.14 -10.01
N GLN A 53 11.51 -7.17 -10.26
CA GLN A 53 12.91 -7.44 -10.57
C GLN A 53 13.64 -8.15 -9.42
N LEU A 54 13.32 -7.75 -8.19
CA LEU A 54 13.88 -8.33 -6.98
C LEU A 54 13.29 -9.70 -6.65
N ALA A 55 12.04 -9.98 -6.99
CA ALA A 55 11.39 -11.28 -6.79
C ALA A 55 12.03 -12.41 -7.61
N ALA A 56 12.67 -12.06 -8.74
CA ALA A 56 13.52 -12.99 -9.50
C ALA A 56 14.81 -13.38 -8.75
N ARG A 57 15.11 -12.74 -7.62
CA ARG A 57 16.24 -13.01 -6.74
C ARG A 57 15.71 -13.53 -5.40
N THR A 58 16.47 -14.37 -4.71
CA THR A 58 16.13 -14.73 -3.32
C THR A 58 16.30 -13.50 -2.45
N LEU A 59 15.19 -12.86 -2.09
CA LEU A 59 15.20 -11.69 -1.22
C LEU A 59 15.36 -12.08 0.23
N ASP A 60 16.27 -11.39 0.92
CA ASP A 60 16.36 -11.47 2.36
C ASP A 60 15.21 -10.69 3.01
N THR A 61 14.92 -11.04 4.27
CA THR A 61 13.82 -10.44 5.04
C THR A 61 13.95 -8.92 5.19
N SER A 62 15.17 -8.37 5.23
CA SER A 62 15.37 -6.93 5.41
C SER A 62 15.00 -6.15 4.15
N THR A 63 15.34 -6.69 2.96
CA THR A 63 14.94 -6.11 1.67
C THR A 63 13.42 -6.11 1.51
N LEU A 64 12.75 -7.22 1.84
CA LEU A 64 11.29 -7.30 1.82
C LEU A 64 10.64 -6.27 2.77
N ALA A 65 11.15 -6.16 4.00
CA ALA A 65 10.65 -5.20 4.97
C ALA A 65 10.86 -3.75 4.51
N ALA A 66 11.97 -3.44 3.83
CA ALA A 66 12.21 -2.12 3.27
C ALA A 66 11.20 -1.78 2.16
N LEU A 67 10.97 -2.71 1.22
CA LEU A 67 9.98 -2.53 0.15
C LEU A 67 8.57 -2.32 0.71
N GLN A 68 8.18 -3.08 1.74
CA GLN A 68 6.89 -2.92 2.40
C GLN A 68 6.72 -1.52 3.02
N ARG A 69 7.75 -1.02 3.72
CA ARG A 69 7.72 0.33 4.30
C ARG A 69 7.61 1.43 3.24
N ILE A 70 8.28 1.26 2.10
CA ILE A 70 8.20 2.22 0.99
C ILE A 70 6.78 2.23 0.39
N GLU A 71 6.21 1.05 0.13
CA GLU A 71 4.84 0.96 -0.38
C GLU A 71 3.82 1.58 0.59
N GLN A 72 3.99 1.30 1.88
CA GLN A 72 3.15 1.86 2.93
C GLN A 72 3.26 3.38 2.97
N PHE A 73 4.48 3.93 2.89
CA PHE A 73 4.71 5.37 2.81
C PHE A 73 4.01 5.99 1.59
N ILE A 74 4.20 5.44 0.39
CA ILE A 74 3.55 5.91 -0.84
C ILE A 74 2.03 5.87 -0.69
N THR A 75 1.48 4.78 -0.15
CA THR A 75 0.03 4.58 0.04
C THR A 75 -0.57 5.58 1.02
N VAL A 76 0.12 5.84 2.13
CA VAL A 76 -0.32 6.82 3.14
C VAL A 76 -0.31 8.24 2.56
N GLN A 77 0.77 8.62 1.87
CA GLN A 77 0.87 9.94 1.23
C GLN A 77 -0.19 10.11 0.11
N ALA A 78 -0.42 9.07 -0.69
CA ALA A 78 -1.46 9.06 -1.72
C ALA A 78 -2.86 9.18 -1.10
N GLY A 79 -3.11 8.54 0.04
CA GLY A 79 -4.34 8.67 0.80
C GLY A 79 -4.57 10.09 1.32
N HIS A 80 -3.54 10.73 1.88
CA HIS A 80 -3.61 12.12 2.32
C HIS A 80 -3.86 13.08 1.16
N TYR A 81 -3.15 12.90 0.04
CA TYR A 81 -3.41 13.65 -1.19
C TYR A 81 -4.84 13.46 -1.68
N TYR A 82 -5.35 12.22 -1.71
CA TYR A 82 -6.73 11.96 -2.09
C TYR A 82 -7.72 12.73 -1.20
N GLN A 83 -7.49 12.80 0.12
CA GLN A 83 -8.36 13.55 1.01
C GLN A 83 -8.37 15.06 0.73
N THR A 84 -7.28 15.63 0.21
CA THR A 84 -7.21 17.06 -0.12
C THR A 84 -7.85 17.37 -1.47
N VAL A 85 -7.72 16.47 -2.46
CA VAL A 85 -8.18 16.72 -3.85
C VAL A 85 -9.43 15.95 -4.25
N ASN A 86 -10.04 15.12 -3.39
CA ASN A 86 -11.17 14.26 -3.79
C ASN A 86 -12.39 15.02 -4.34
N GLY A 87 -12.58 16.30 -3.95
CA GLY A 87 -13.65 17.14 -4.49
C GLY A 87 -13.40 17.62 -5.91
N GLU A 88 -12.16 17.50 -6.39
CA GLU A 88 -11.72 17.87 -7.75
C GLU A 88 -11.73 16.69 -8.71
N PHE A 89 -11.68 15.45 -8.18
CA PHE A 89 -11.73 14.25 -8.99
C PHE A 89 -13.13 13.96 -9.50
N ASP A 90 -13.21 13.60 -10.78
CA ASP A 90 -14.38 12.92 -11.30
C ASP A 90 -14.47 11.47 -10.76
N GLU A 91 -15.62 10.82 -10.96
CA GLU A 91 -15.87 9.47 -10.45
C GLU A 91 -14.90 8.42 -11.01
N GLN A 92 -14.46 8.60 -12.26
CA GLN A 92 -13.54 7.69 -12.93
C GLN A 92 -12.11 7.86 -12.40
N GLN A 93 -11.66 9.10 -12.23
CA GLN A 93 -10.37 9.45 -11.63
C GLN A 93 -10.29 8.94 -10.19
N SER A 94 -11.31 9.23 -9.38
CA SER A 94 -11.42 8.71 -8.02
C SER A 94 -11.40 7.19 -7.98
N GLY A 95 -12.19 6.54 -8.84
CA GLY A 95 -12.22 5.08 -8.95
C GLY A 95 -10.85 4.47 -9.29
N ARG A 96 -10.15 5.04 -10.29
CA ARG A 96 -8.81 4.58 -10.69
C ARG A 96 -7.80 4.79 -9.58
N PHE A 97 -7.79 5.98 -8.97
CA PHE A 97 -6.86 6.32 -7.90
C PHE A 97 -7.02 5.35 -6.72
N ILE A 98 -8.25 5.17 -6.24
CA ILE A 98 -8.50 4.28 -5.11
C ILE A 98 -8.17 2.83 -5.47
N ALA A 99 -8.47 2.37 -6.69
CA ALA A 99 -8.12 1.01 -7.10
C ALA A 99 -6.61 0.73 -7.03
N LEU A 100 -5.77 1.73 -7.33
CA LEU A 100 -4.32 1.62 -7.24
C LEU A 100 -3.84 1.56 -5.78
N PHE A 101 -4.31 2.47 -4.93
CA PHE A 101 -3.75 2.62 -3.57
C PHE A 101 -4.48 1.83 -2.49
N ALA A 102 -5.74 1.42 -2.69
CA ALA A 102 -6.44 0.56 -1.75
C ALA A 102 -5.98 -0.91 -1.79
N ARG A 103 -5.06 -1.27 -2.69
CA ARG A 103 -4.57 -2.64 -2.84
C ARG A 103 -3.94 -3.22 -1.57
N GLN A 104 -3.31 -2.39 -0.73
CA GLN A 104 -2.72 -2.85 0.53
C GLN A 104 -3.78 -3.40 1.50
N LEU A 105 -5.01 -2.86 1.45
CA LEU A 105 -6.11 -3.35 2.28
C LEU A 105 -6.63 -4.72 1.84
N LEU A 106 -6.31 -5.17 0.62
CA LEU A 106 -6.66 -6.52 0.16
C LEU A 106 -5.83 -7.61 0.86
N ALA A 107 -4.76 -7.23 1.57
CA ALA A 107 -4.03 -8.16 2.42
C ALA A 107 -4.82 -8.57 3.68
N LEU A 108 -5.88 -7.83 4.02
CA LEU A 108 -6.78 -8.16 5.11
C LEU A 108 -7.69 -9.32 4.70
N ASP A 109 -7.67 -10.41 5.47
CA ASP A 109 -8.52 -11.56 5.19
C ASP A 109 -10.01 -11.18 5.21
N GLY A 110 -10.76 -11.64 4.21
CA GLY A 110 -12.17 -11.29 4.02
C GLY A 110 -12.45 -9.87 3.51
N VAL A 111 -11.43 -9.06 3.21
CA VAL A 111 -11.59 -7.73 2.59
C VAL A 111 -11.46 -7.82 1.07
N GLY A 112 -12.58 -7.67 0.37
CA GLY A 112 -12.60 -7.56 -1.10
C GLY A 112 -12.44 -6.11 -1.60
N PRO A 113 -12.32 -5.92 -2.94
CA PRO A 113 -12.11 -4.60 -3.55
C PRO A 113 -13.14 -3.54 -3.15
N ALA A 114 -14.42 -3.91 -3.01
CA ALA A 114 -15.47 -2.99 -2.60
C ALA A 114 -15.25 -2.47 -1.17
N THR A 115 -14.89 -3.35 -0.24
CA THR A 115 -14.58 -2.99 1.15
C THR A 115 -13.31 -2.16 1.24
N ALA A 116 -12.26 -2.56 0.53
CA ALA A 116 -11.00 -1.80 0.47
C ALA A 116 -11.23 -0.37 -0.02
N ARG A 117 -12.03 -0.20 -1.09
CA ARG A 117 -12.41 1.13 -1.60
C ARG A 117 -13.13 1.97 -0.54
N GLN A 118 -14.10 1.38 0.16
CA GLN A 118 -14.86 2.08 1.20
C GLN A 118 -13.97 2.51 2.36
N LEU A 119 -13.08 1.63 2.83
CA LEU A 119 -12.11 1.94 3.89
C LEU A 119 -11.18 3.09 3.46
N PHE A 120 -10.64 3.03 2.24
CA PHE A 120 -9.78 4.06 1.70
C PHE A 120 -10.46 5.44 1.64
N GLN A 121 -11.71 5.48 1.17
CA GLN A 121 -12.51 6.71 1.14
C GLN A 121 -12.75 7.29 2.53
N LEU A 122 -12.80 6.45 3.57
CA LEU A 122 -12.96 6.86 4.96
C LEU A 122 -11.63 7.20 5.65
N GLY A 123 -10.52 7.24 4.92
CA GLY A 123 -9.20 7.59 5.44
C GLY A 123 -8.40 6.43 6.01
N VAL A 124 -8.90 5.19 5.90
CA VAL A 124 -8.17 3.99 6.32
C VAL A 124 -7.41 3.45 5.13
N PHE A 125 -6.11 3.73 5.06
CA PHE A 125 -5.30 3.47 3.86
C PHE A 125 -4.52 2.16 3.90
N THR A 126 -4.16 1.65 5.09
CA THR A 126 -3.32 0.46 5.25
C THR A 126 -3.88 -0.48 6.32
N PRO A 127 -3.52 -1.78 6.31
CA PRO A 127 -3.88 -2.72 7.36
C PRO A 127 -3.46 -2.26 8.77
N GLU A 128 -2.27 -1.67 8.90
CA GLU A 128 -1.75 -1.16 10.17
C GLU A 128 -2.62 -0.01 10.68
N HIS A 129 -3.04 0.90 9.79
CA HIS A 129 -3.97 1.95 10.17
C HIS A 129 -5.31 1.36 10.61
N PHE A 130 -5.84 0.36 9.89
CA PHE A 130 -7.08 -0.30 10.26
C PHE A 130 -7.04 -0.93 11.67
N PHE A 131 -5.97 -1.66 12.00
CA PHE A 131 -5.81 -2.29 13.32
C PHE A 131 -5.35 -1.33 14.44
N ALA A 132 -4.88 -0.14 14.10
CA ALA A 132 -4.61 0.91 15.06
C ALA A 132 -5.88 1.63 15.55
N LEU A 133 -7.01 1.46 14.85
CA LEU A 133 -8.29 2.01 15.28
C LEU A 133 -8.75 1.33 16.58
N THR A 134 -9.46 2.08 17.42
CA THR A 134 -10.19 1.47 18.54
C THR A 134 -11.42 0.73 18.02
N PRO A 135 -11.92 -0.30 18.73
CA PRO A 135 -13.18 -0.95 18.36
C PRO A 135 -14.35 0.03 18.21
N LYS A 136 -14.36 1.09 19.01
CA LYS A 136 -15.35 2.17 18.92
C LYS A 136 -15.22 2.96 17.60
N GLN A 137 -14.00 3.28 17.17
CA GLN A 137 -13.77 3.97 15.90
C GLN A 137 -14.18 3.10 14.70
N VAL A 138 -13.86 1.80 14.73
CA VAL A 138 -14.28 0.86 13.67
C VAL A 138 -15.81 0.79 13.55
N ALA A 139 -16.52 0.72 14.68
CA ALA A 139 -17.99 0.69 14.70
C ALA A 139 -18.64 2.02 14.24
N GLN A 140 -17.89 3.12 14.25
CA GLN A 140 -18.34 4.44 13.83
C GLN A 140 -17.97 4.78 12.37
N LEU A 141 -17.23 3.91 11.68
CA LEU A 141 -16.98 4.07 10.26
C LEU A 141 -18.31 4.06 9.50
N GLN A 142 -18.51 5.02 8.60
CA GLN A 142 -19.72 5.15 7.78
C GLN A 142 -19.73 4.11 6.66
N LEU A 143 -19.67 2.84 7.04
CA LEU A 143 -19.65 1.69 6.15
C LEU A 143 -21.06 1.07 6.07
N PRO A 144 -21.41 0.42 4.95
CA PRO A 144 -22.65 -0.34 4.88
C PRO A 144 -22.71 -1.41 5.98
N PRO A 145 -23.91 -1.76 6.51
CA PRO A 145 -24.04 -2.74 7.59
C PRO A 145 -23.39 -4.09 7.28
N ALA A 146 -23.47 -4.54 6.02
CA ALA A 146 -22.83 -5.78 5.57
C ALA A 146 -21.30 -5.71 5.62
N THR A 147 -20.72 -4.53 5.39
CA THR A 147 -19.26 -4.31 5.51
C THR A 147 -18.87 -4.24 6.99
N LEU A 148 -19.62 -3.51 7.82
CA LEU A 148 -19.41 -3.44 9.28
C LEU A 148 -19.39 -4.82 9.93
N ALA A 149 -20.35 -5.68 9.56
CA ALA A 149 -20.44 -7.05 10.07
C ALA A 149 -19.21 -7.92 9.73
N ARG A 150 -18.43 -7.56 8.70
CA ARG A 150 -17.18 -8.24 8.33
C ARG A 150 -15.96 -7.62 9.01
N VAL A 151 -15.87 -6.28 9.01
CA VAL A 151 -14.67 -5.59 9.52
C VAL A 151 -14.60 -5.58 11.05
N ILE A 152 -15.74 -5.58 11.77
CA ILE A 152 -15.73 -5.59 13.24
C ILE A 152 -15.12 -6.90 13.79
N PRO A 153 -15.57 -8.11 13.38
CA PRO A 153 -14.94 -9.35 13.81
C PRO A 153 -13.47 -9.47 13.37
N LEU A 154 -13.14 -9.02 12.16
CA LEU A 154 -11.77 -9.01 11.66
C LEU A 154 -10.85 -8.18 12.57
N HIS A 155 -11.29 -6.97 12.92
CA HIS A 155 -10.56 -6.08 13.83
C HIS A 155 -10.39 -6.71 15.22
N ALA A 156 -11.43 -7.38 15.74
CA ALA A 156 -11.39 -8.02 17.05
C ALA A 156 -10.47 -9.24 17.13
N GLN A 157 -10.13 -9.88 16.01
CA GLN A 157 -9.22 -11.02 15.95
C GLN A 157 -7.75 -10.61 16.06
N HIS A 158 -7.42 -9.35 15.77
CA HIS A 158 -6.11 -8.80 16.01
C HIS A 158 -6.10 -8.20 17.42
N PRO A 159 -5.40 -8.80 18.40
CA PRO A 159 -5.26 -8.18 19.71
C PRO A 159 -4.57 -6.84 19.49
N SER A 160 -5.28 -5.76 19.81
CA SER A 160 -4.72 -4.42 19.81
C SER A 160 -3.44 -4.44 20.65
N LEU A 161 -2.33 -3.92 20.12
CA LEU A 161 -1.05 -3.75 20.83
C LEU A 161 -1.14 -2.80 22.04
N THR A 162 -2.33 -2.55 22.58
CA THR A 162 -2.68 -1.59 23.62
C THR A 162 -3.24 -2.29 24.86
N ARG A 163 -2.54 -3.29 25.40
CA ARG A 163 -2.91 -3.86 26.70
C ARG A 163 -1.79 -4.25 27.66
N ASP A 164 -0.59 -3.71 27.49
CA ASP A 164 0.52 -3.90 28.46
C ASP A 164 1.17 -2.58 28.91
N SER A 165 0.39 -1.51 29.10
CA SER A 165 0.93 -0.26 29.68
C SER A 165 -0.05 0.47 30.62
N GLU A 166 -0.89 -0.26 31.33
CA GLU A 166 -1.65 0.28 32.47
C GLU A 166 -1.71 -0.74 33.60
N THR A 167 -0.61 -0.86 34.35
CA THR A 167 -0.64 -0.99 35.82
C THR A 167 0.72 -0.50 36.34
N SER A 168 0.75 0.75 36.79
CA SER A 168 1.65 1.22 37.86
C SER A 168 1.01 0.91 39.21
#